data_AF-A0A7K2JTL9-F1
#
_entry.id   AF-A0A7K2JTL9-F1
#
_cell.length_a   1.000
_cell.length_b   1.000
_cell.length_c   1.000
_cell.angle_alpha   90.00
_cell.angle_beta   90.00
_cell.angle_gamma   90.00
#
_symmetry.space_group_name_H-M   'P 1'
#
loop_
_entity.id
_entity.type
_entity.pdbx_description
1 polymer ?
#
loop_
_entity_poly.entity_id
_entity_poly.type
_entity_poly.pdbx_seq_one_letter_code
_entity_poly.pdbx_strand_id
1 'polypeptide(L)' 'FADGVIVGSAFVARMLDAPDEAAGLEGVRALAADLAKGVRGRA' A
#
# COMPACT_ATOMS: atom_id res chain seq x y z
N PHE A 1 14.17 5.14 11.40
CA PHE A 1 13.36 5.07 10.18
C PHE A 1 14.31 5.33 9.03
N ALA A 2 14.39 4.42 8.06
CA ALA A 2 15.24 4.62 6.89
C ALA A 2 14.61 5.69 5.97
N ASP A 3 15.41 6.31 5.11
CA ASP A 3 15.00 7.34 4.14
C ASP A 3 13.96 6.85 3.11
N GLY A 4 13.72 5.54 3.07
CA GLY A 4 12.65 4.91 2.32
C GLY A 4 12.33 3.52 2.86
N VAL A 5 11.19 2.98 2.43
CA VAL A 5 10.77 1.62 2.76
C VAL A 5 10.22 0.94 1.50
N ILE A 6 10.55 -0.33 1.32
CA ILE A 6 9.97 -1.17 0.27
C ILE A 6 8.92 -2.05 0.92
N VAL A 7 7.69 -2.01 0.40
CA VAL A 7 6.58 -2.82 0.87
C VAL A 7 6.14 -3.70 -0.29
N GLY A 8 6.33 -5.01 -0.18
CA GLY A 8 5.93 -5.98 -1.21
C GLY A 8 4.75 -6.83 -0.77
N SER A 9 4.94 -7.59 0.32
CA SER A 9 3.95 -8.56 0.81
C SER A 9 2.58 -7.95 1.14
N ALA A 10 2.52 -6.72 1.64
CA ALA A 10 1.24 -6.08 1.95
C ALA A 10 0.43 -5.74 0.69
N PHE A 11 1.09 -5.34 -0.41
CA PHE A 11 0.40 -5.12 -1.69
C PHE A 11 -0.09 -6.43 -2.29
N VAL A 12 0.73 -7.48 -2.24
CA VAL A 12 0.34 -8.83 -2.69
C VAL A 12 -0.85 -9.36 -1.89
N ALA A 13 -0.81 -9.23 -0.56
CA ALA A 13 -1.92 -9.62 0.29
C ALA A 13 -3.21 -8.88 -0.09
N ARG A 14 -3.16 -7.56 -0.33
CA ARG A 14 -4.37 -6.82 -0.76
C ARG A 14 -4.97 -7.28 -2.07
N MET A 15 -4.13 -7.67 -3.03
CA MET A 15 -4.62 -8.21 -4.30
C MET A 15 -5.24 -9.60 -4.13
N LEU A 16 -4.65 -10.46 -3.29
CA LEU A 16 -5.13 -11.82 -3.05
C LEU A 16 -6.38 -11.89 -2.17
N ASP A 17 -6.52 -10.97 -1.23
CA ASP A 17 -7.67 -10.90 -0.30
C ASP A 17 -8.91 -10.25 -0.94
N ALA A 18 -8.77 -9.62 -2.10
CA ALA A 18 -9.85 -8.89 -2.75
C ALA A 18 -10.87 -9.83 -3.40
N PRO A 19 -12.18 -9.52 -3.32
CA PRO A 19 -13.23 -10.34 -3.93
C PRO A 19 -13.20 -10.30 -5.47
N ASP A 20 -12.60 -9.25 -6.06
CA ASP A 20 -12.41 -9.08 -7.49
C ASP A 20 -11.23 -8.12 -7.78
N GLU A 21 -10.89 -7.99 -9.05
CA GLU A 21 -9.77 -7.15 -9.50
C GLU A 21 -9.97 -5.66 -9.19
N ALA A 22 -11.20 -5.13 -9.32
CA ALA A 22 -11.48 -3.73 -9.07
C ALA A 22 -11.32 -3.38 -7.58
N ALA A 23 -11.80 -4.25 -6.69
CA ALA A 23 -11.61 -4.14 -5.26
C ALA A 23 -10.12 -4.25 -4.88
N GLY A 24 -9.36 -5.12 -5.56
CA GLY A 24 -7.92 -5.25 -5.37
C GLY A 24 -7.16 -3.96 -5.72
N LEU A 25 -7.48 -3.36 -6.87
CA LEU A 25 -6.89 -2.09 -7.31
C LEU A 25 -7.21 -0.94 -6.33
N GLU A 26 -8.43 -0.88 -5.81
CA GLU A 26 -8.80 0.14 -4.81
C GLU A 26 -8.07 -0.08 -3.49
N GLY A 27 -7.96 -1.33 -3.03
CA GLY A 27 -7.20 -1.69 -1.84
C GLY A 27 -5.72 -1.34 -1.95
N VAL A 28 -5.11 -1.59 -3.10
CA VAL A 28 -3.72 -1.21 -3.42
C VAL A 28 -3.57 0.32 -3.40
N ARG A 29 -4.49 1.06 -4.03
CA ARG A 29 -4.46 2.52 -4.06
C ARG A 29 -4.55 3.12 -2.65
N ALA A 30 -5.46 2.61 -1.82
CA ALA A 30 -5.64 3.06 -0.45
C ALA A 30 -4.36 2.83 0.39
N LEU A 31 -3.78 1.63 0.32
CA LEU A 31 -2.54 1.30 1.03
C LEU A 31 -1.38 2.23 0.62
N ALA A 32 -1.21 2.46 -0.68
CA ALA A 32 -0.17 3.37 -1.18
C ALA A 32 -0.36 4.81 -0.67
N ALA A 33 -1.61 5.30 -0.64
CA ALA A 33 -1.92 6.63 -0.14
C ALA A 33 -1.57 6.79 1.35
N ASP A 34 -1.85 5.77 2.16
CA ASP A 34 -1.53 5.79 3.59
C ASP A 34 -0.02 5.70 3.86
N LEU A 35 0.69 4.84 3.13
CA LEU A 35 2.16 4.79 3.19
C LEU A 35 2.78 6.13 2.80
N ALA A 36 2.25 6.79 1.76
CA ALA A 36 2.74 8.09 1.33
C ALA A 36 2.56 9.17 2.39
N LYS A 37 1.46 9.17 3.17
CA LYS A 37 1.30 10.07 4.32
C LYS A 37 2.40 9.84 5.36
N GLY A 38 2.69 8.57 5.67
CA GLY A 38 3.71 8.19 6.66
C GLY A 38 5.13 8.60 6.26
N VAL A 39 5.49 8.47 4.98
CA VAL A 39 6.81 8.87 4.47
C VAL A 39 6.92 10.40 4.37
N ARG A 40 5.87 11.09 3.89
CA ARG A 40 5.89 12.56 3.74
C ARG A 40 5.83 13.30 5.08
N GLY A 41 5.23 12.71 6.11
CA GLY A 41 5.11 13.29 7.45
C GLY A 41 6.38 13.24 8.31
N ARG A 42 7.49 12.71 7.77
CA ARG A 42 8.81 12.63 8.43
C ARG A 42 9.98 12.97 7.50
N ALA A 43 9.77 13.94 6.61
CA ALA A 43 10.87 14.61 5.91
C ALA A 43 11.34 15.83 6.71
#